data_AF-A0A534FIP8-F1
#
_entry.id   AF-A0A534FIP8-F1
#
_cell.length_a   1.000
_cell.length_b   1.000
_cell.length_c   1.000
_cell.angle_alpha   90.00
_cell.angle_beta   90.00
_cell.angle_gamma   90.00
#
_symmetry.space_group_name_H-M   'P 1'
#
loop_
_entity.id
_entity.type
_entity.pdbx_description
1 polymer ?
#
loop_
_entity_poly.entity_id
_entity_poly.type
_entity_poly.pdbx_seq_one_letter_code
_entity_poly.pdbx_strand_id
1 'polypeptide(L)'
;MLELSRSLQPRHITMISIGGIIGAGLFVGSSASIAATGPAVVLSYLITGTLVLLVMRMLGEMALALPSVRSFTEFARAGLGPWAGFVAGWLYWYFWIIVVPVEAIAGARILADWLGFPAWLLGLVLMGIMTAVNLMSARSYGEFEFWFASIKVAAIIVFIALAAAFACGLTAPTGPTFSNLTAYGGFSPKGFLAVLAGAVTVYFSLTGAEITTIAAAESQQPARAVAR
;
A
#
# COMPACT_ATOMS: atom_id res chain seq x y z
N MET A 1 18.46 19.74 20.40
CA MET A 1 17.52 19.07 19.48
C MET A 1 17.72 17.58 19.69
N LEU A 2 16.69 16.84 20.09
CA LEU A 2 16.77 15.39 20.27
C LEU A 2 17.12 14.75 18.92
N GLU A 3 18.36 14.28 18.76
CA GLU A 3 18.74 13.46 17.61
C GLU A 3 17.96 12.14 17.71
N LEU A 4 16.97 11.96 16.84
CA LEU A 4 16.31 10.67 16.66
C LEU A 4 17.38 9.64 16.31
N SER A 5 17.54 8.65 17.18
CA SER A 5 18.52 7.59 17.03
C SER A 5 18.35 6.91 15.67
N ARG A 6 19.36 7.00 14.81
CA ARG A 6 19.42 6.42 13.46
C ARG A 6 19.50 4.89 13.50
N SER A 7 18.46 4.23 14.02
CA SER A 7 18.44 2.78 14.26
C SER A 7 18.00 1.93 13.05
N LEU A 8 17.39 2.55 12.03
CA LEU A 8 16.89 1.85 10.84
C LEU A 8 17.98 1.77 9.76
N GLN A 9 18.27 0.55 9.30
CA GLN A 9 19.17 0.29 8.18
C GLN A 9 18.45 0.51 6.84
N PRO A 10 19.18 0.76 5.73
CA PRO A 10 18.58 0.92 4.40
C PRO A 10 17.63 -0.22 4.00
N ARG A 11 17.96 -1.46 4.37
CA ARG A 11 17.08 -2.63 4.14
C ARG A 11 15.72 -2.51 4.82
N HIS A 12 15.66 -1.93 6.02
CA HIS A 12 14.41 -1.73 6.74
C HIS A 12 13.58 -0.68 6.03
N ILE A 13 14.20 0.40 5.55
CA ILE A 13 13.51 1.47 4.82
C ILE A 13 12.88 0.90 3.54
N THR A 14 13.64 0.15 2.74
CA THR A 14 13.11 -0.48 1.52
C THR A 14 11.96 -1.45 1.83
N MET A 15 12.09 -2.27 2.86
CA MET A 15 11.03 -3.25 3.19
C MET A 15 9.81 -2.61 3.86
N ILE A 16 9.97 -1.55 4.64
CA ILE A 16 8.85 -0.72 5.14
C ILE A 16 8.11 -0.09 3.95
N SER A 17 8.84 0.37 2.95
CA SER A 17 8.28 0.97 1.73
C SER A 17 7.46 -0.05 0.94
N ILE A 18 8.04 -1.23 0.68
CA ILE A 18 7.36 -2.32 -0.03
C ILE A 18 6.19 -2.86 0.80
N GLY A 19 6.40 -3.08 2.10
CA GLY A 19 5.39 -3.58 3.04
C GLY A 19 4.22 -2.63 3.21
N GLY A 20 4.48 -1.32 3.22
CA GLY A 20 3.44 -0.28 3.26
C GLY A 20 2.56 -0.30 2.02
N ILE A 21 3.15 -0.44 0.82
CA ILE A 21 2.37 -0.56 -0.43
C ILE A 21 1.58 -1.87 -0.46
N ILE A 22 2.14 -2.95 0.07
CA ILE A 22 1.54 -4.30 0.04
C ILE A 22 0.74 -4.55 1.34
N GLY A 23 -0.50 -4.07 1.36
CA GLY A 23 -1.45 -4.24 2.47
C GLY A 23 -2.70 -5.08 2.13
N ALA A 24 -3.71 -5.05 3.00
CA ALA A 24 -5.02 -5.63 2.71
C ALA A 24 -5.65 -4.97 1.47
N GLY A 25 -5.29 -3.74 1.13
CA GLY A 25 -5.64 -3.12 -0.13
C GLY A 25 -5.31 -3.98 -1.37
N LEU A 26 -4.15 -4.65 -1.41
CA LEU A 26 -3.80 -5.55 -2.52
C LEU A 26 -4.44 -6.94 -2.37
N PHE A 27 -4.46 -7.53 -1.18
CA PHE A 27 -4.97 -8.89 -1.02
C PHE A 27 -6.50 -8.97 -0.99
N VAL A 28 -7.15 -8.05 -0.29
CA VAL A 28 -8.60 -8.00 -0.10
C VAL A 28 -9.23 -7.03 -1.09
N GLY A 29 -8.67 -5.83 -1.23
CA GLY A 29 -9.21 -4.77 -2.09
C GLY A 29 -9.18 -5.11 -3.60
N SER A 30 -8.19 -5.88 -4.06
CA SER A 30 -8.12 -6.28 -5.47
C SER A 30 -9.34 -7.07 -5.93
N SER A 31 -9.93 -7.90 -5.06
CA SER A 31 -11.14 -8.67 -5.39
C SER A 31 -12.31 -7.75 -5.73
N ALA A 32 -12.50 -6.68 -4.95
CA ALA A 32 -13.54 -5.68 -5.19
C ALA A 32 -13.26 -4.90 -6.49
N SER A 33 -12.01 -4.51 -6.75
CA SER A 33 -11.61 -3.83 -8.00
C SER A 33 -11.80 -4.72 -9.23
N ILE A 34 -11.42 -6.00 -9.16
CA ILE A 34 -11.64 -6.97 -10.24
C ILE A 34 -13.14 -7.19 -10.46
N ALA A 35 -13.92 -7.37 -9.38
CA ALA A 35 -15.35 -7.54 -9.48
C ALA A 35 -16.03 -6.30 -10.06
N ALA A 36 -15.54 -5.09 -9.76
CA ALA A 36 -16.07 -3.82 -10.22
C ALA A 36 -15.69 -3.47 -11.67
N THR A 37 -14.49 -3.86 -12.14
CA THR A 37 -13.93 -3.40 -13.43
C THR A 37 -13.74 -4.53 -14.46
N GLY A 38 -13.69 -5.79 -14.01
CA GLY A 38 -13.38 -6.94 -14.86
C GLY A 38 -11.88 -6.99 -15.24
N PRO A 39 -11.52 -7.67 -16.35
CA PRO A 39 -10.13 -7.82 -16.79
C PRO A 39 -9.40 -6.49 -17.02
N ALA A 40 -10.14 -5.44 -17.42
CA ALA A 40 -9.63 -4.09 -17.60
C ALA A 40 -9.15 -3.41 -16.29
N VAL A 41 -9.30 -4.04 -15.11
CA VAL A 41 -8.73 -3.53 -13.85
C VAL A 41 -7.23 -3.28 -13.94
N VAL A 42 -6.51 -4.00 -14.81
CA VAL A 42 -5.07 -3.77 -15.05
C VAL A 42 -4.82 -2.33 -15.52
N LEU A 43 -5.73 -1.75 -16.32
CA LEU A 43 -5.65 -0.35 -16.73
C LEU A 43 -5.88 0.60 -15.55
N SER A 44 -6.77 0.25 -14.61
CA SER A 44 -6.94 1.02 -13.37
C SER A 44 -5.64 1.04 -12.55
N TYR A 45 -4.97 -0.11 -12.38
CA TYR A 45 -3.65 -0.18 -11.74
C TYR A 45 -2.58 0.61 -12.49
N LEU A 46 -2.59 0.60 -13.82
CA LEU A 46 -1.64 1.37 -14.62
C LEU A 46 -1.85 2.88 -14.42
N ILE A 47 -3.09 3.36 -14.49
CA ILE A 47 -3.44 4.77 -14.29
C ILE A 47 -3.02 5.22 -12.89
N THR A 48 -3.46 4.48 -11.86
CA THR A 48 -3.18 4.83 -10.48
C THR A 48 -1.69 4.74 -10.17
N GLY A 49 -1.00 3.69 -10.62
CA GLY A 49 0.44 3.53 -10.44
C GLY A 49 1.23 4.65 -11.10
N THR A 50 0.81 5.09 -12.29
CA THR A 50 1.43 6.23 -12.99
C THR A 50 1.22 7.52 -12.21
N LEU A 51 0.00 7.78 -11.72
CA LEU A 51 -0.28 8.96 -10.90
C LEU A 51 0.55 8.98 -9.62
N VAL A 52 0.61 7.86 -8.90
CA VAL A 52 1.44 7.72 -7.69
C VAL A 52 2.90 7.97 -8.03
N LEU A 53 3.44 7.38 -9.10
CA LEU A 53 4.81 7.61 -9.54
C LEU A 53 5.09 9.11 -9.79
N LEU A 54 4.19 9.80 -10.51
CA LEU A 54 4.34 11.24 -10.78
C LEU A 54 4.33 12.07 -9.49
N VAL A 55 3.40 11.80 -8.58
CA VAL A 55 3.33 12.49 -7.27
C VAL A 55 4.61 12.27 -6.47
N MET A 56 5.12 11.03 -6.43
CA MET A 56 6.33 10.70 -5.69
C MET A 56 7.56 11.38 -6.29
N ARG A 57 7.65 11.49 -7.63
CA ARG A 57 8.72 12.27 -8.29
C ARG A 57 8.64 13.75 -7.94
N MET A 58 7.45 14.34 -7.98
CA MET A 58 7.25 15.75 -7.60
C MET A 58 7.65 16.00 -6.15
N LEU A 59 7.23 15.14 -5.21
CA LEU A 59 7.63 15.24 -3.81
C LEU A 59 9.14 15.09 -3.64
N GLY A 60 9.78 14.21 -4.41
CA GLY A 60 11.23 14.04 -4.38
C GLY A 60 11.99 15.27 -4.87
N GLU A 61 11.53 15.90 -5.95
CA GLU A 61 12.10 17.16 -6.44
C GLU A 61 11.91 18.30 -5.43
N MET A 62 10.73 18.39 -4.79
CA MET A 62 10.47 19.37 -3.73
C MET A 62 11.37 19.16 -2.51
N ALA A 63 11.63 17.91 -2.12
CA ALA A 63 12.53 17.59 -1.01
C ALA A 63 13.98 17.99 -1.28
N LEU A 64 14.42 17.94 -2.54
CA LEU A 64 15.74 18.45 -2.95
C LEU A 64 15.79 19.98 -2.98
N ALA A 65 14.70 20.62 -3.44
CA ALA A 65 14.61 22.08 -3.55
C ALA A 65 14.46 22.78 -2.19
N LEU A 66 13.84 22.13 -1.21
CA LEU A 66 13.57 22.66 0.14
C LEU A 66 14.11 21.72 1.23
N PRO A 67 15.44 21.66 1.45
CA PRO A 67 16.06 20.71 2.38
C PRO A 67 15.67 20.88 3.86
N SER A 68 15.16 22.06 4.22
CA SER A 68 14.66 22.35 5.57
C SER A 68 13.26 21.79 5.82
N VAL A 69 12.52 21.44 4.76
CA VAL A 69 11.16 20.90 4.83
C VAL A 69 11.22 19.38 4.94
N ARG A 70 10.55 18.82 5.96
CA ARG A 70 10.68 17.40 6.33
C ARG A 70 9.40 16.58 6.18
N SER A 71 8.28 17.20 5.82
CA SER A 71 7.01 16.51 5.59
C SER A 71 6.21 17.15 4.46
N PHE A 72 5.30 16.39 3.86
CA PHE A 72 4.43 16.91 2.79
C PHE A 72 3.48 18.02 3.25
N THR A 73 3.05 18.00 4.52
CA THR A 73 2.23 19.08 5.10
C THR A 73 3.00 20.40 5.11
N GLU A 74 4.31 20.35 5.32
CA GLU A 74 5.17 21.52 5.31
C GLU A 74 5.50 21.97 3.88
N PHE A 75 5.51 21.06 2.88
CA PHE A 75 5.51 21.47 1.47
C PHE A 75 4.24 22.26 1.11
N ALA A 76 3.07 21.80 1.56
CA ALA A 76 1.81 22.53 1.37
C ALA A 76 1.83 23.89 2.08
N ARG A 77 2.40 23.95 3.30
CA ARG A 77 2.58 25.20 4.04
C ARG A 77 3.48 26.18 3.32
N ALA A 78 4.61 25.71 2.78
CA ALA A 78 5.58 26.54 2.09
C ALA A 78 5.03 27.08 0.76
N GLY A 79 4.25 26.27 0.03
CA GLY A 79 3.72 26.65 -1.28
C GLY A 79 2.42 27.47 -1.24
N LEU A 80 1.50 27.16 -0.32
CA LEU A 80 0.13 27.72 -0.30
C LEU A 80 -0.21 28.48 0.99
N GLY A 81 0.69 28.48 1.97
CA GLY A 81 0.58 29.21 3.22
C GLY A 81 0.10 28.37 4.42
N PRO A 82 0.03 28.98 5.62
CA PRO A 82 -0.21 28.27 6.88
C PRO A 82 -1.49 27.43 6.94
N TRP A 83 -2.56 27.89 6.28
CA TRP A 83 -3.86 27.20 6.26
C TRP A 83 -3.78 25.87 5.50
N ALA A 84 -3.03 25.82 4.39
CA ALA A 84 -2.93 24.63 3.56
C ALA A 84 -2.18 23.51 4.28
N GLY A 85 -1.10 23.84 4.99
CA GLY A 85 -0.39 22.89 5.83
C GLY A 85 -1.26 22.37 6.98
N PHE A 86 -2.09 23.22 7.58
CA PHE A 86 -3.05 22.81 8.62
C PHE A 86 -4.10 21.83 8.09
N VAL A 87 -4.74 22.16 6.96
CA VAL A 87 -5.76 21.30 6.34
C VAL A 87 -5.14 19.98 5.88
N ALA A 88 -3.96 19.99 5.26
CA ALA A 88 -3.26 18.79 4.84
C ALA A 88 -2.96 17.85 6.03
N GLY A 89 -2.52 18.41 7.17
CA GLY A 89 -2.29 17.62 8.38
C GLY A 89 -3.55 16.96 8.93
N TRP A 90 -4.68 17.67 8.95
CA TRP A 90 -5.96 17.09 9.39
C TRP A 90 -6.49 16.02 8.45
N LEU A 91 -6.38 16.24 7.13
CA LEU A 91 -6.77 15.23 6.14
C LEU A 91 -5.94 13.96 6.26
N TYR A 92 -4.64 14.10 6.55
CA TYR A 92 -3.74 12.97 6.76
C TYR A 92 -4.05 12.19 8.03
N TRP A 93 -4.32 12.89 9.14
CA TRP A 93 -4.75 12.24 10.37
C TRP A 93 -6.09 11.52 10.18
N TYR A 94 -7.05 12.17 9.53
CA TYR A 94 -8.35 11.58 9.20
C TYR A 94 -8.22 10.34 8.32
N PHE A 95 -7.33 10.38 7.32
CA PHE A 95 -7.01 9.24 6.48
C PHE A 95 -6.57 8.04 7.33
N TRP A 96 -5.63 8.23 8.26
CA TRP A 96 -5.14 7.14 9.11
C TRP A 96 -6.17 6.60 10.10
N ILE A 97 -7.08 7.44 10.59
CA ILE A 97 -8.22 6.99 11.40
C ILE A 97 -9.13 6.02 10.66
N ILE A 98 -9.19 6.11 9.34
CA ILE A 98 -10.01 5.21 8.51
C ILE A 98 -9.21 3.97 8.13
N VAL A 99 -7.98 4.15 7.66
CA VAL A 99 -7.19 3.05 7.08
C VAL A 99 -6.83 1.99 8.11
N VAL A 100 -6.43 2.40 9.33
CA VAL A 100 -6.01 1.45 10.36
C VAL A 100 -7.16 0.49 10.74
N PRO A 101 -8.39 0.95 11.05
CA PRO A 101 -9.51 0.05 11.27
C PRO A 101 -9.88 -0.80 10.05
N VAL A 102 -9.80 -0.28 8.83
CA VAL A 102 -10.10 -1.05 7.61
C VAL A 102 -9.16 -2.25 7.48
N GLU A 103 -7.87 -2.06 7.68
CA GLU A 103 -6.87 -3.13 7.67
C GLU A 103 -7.12 -4.14 8.81
N ALA A 104 -7.43 -3.66 10.02
CA ALA A 104 -7.74 -4.53 11.16
C ALA A 104 -9.01 -5.37 10.92
N ILE A 105 -10.06 -4.80 10.34
CA ILE A 105 -11.30 -5.50 9.97
C ILE A 105 -11.02 -6.55 8.89
N ALA A 106 -10.19 -6.20 7.89
CA ALA A 106 -9.81 -7.14 6.83
C ALA A 106 -9.07 -8.36 7.40
N GLY A 107 -8.06 -8.14 8.25
CA GLY A 107 -7.34 -9.22 8.93
C GLY A 107 -8.25 -10.03 9.86
N ALA A 108 -9.14 -9.37 10.59
CA ALA A 108 -10.06 -10.04 11.50
C ALA A 108 -11.07 -10.94 10.79
N ARG A 109 -11.56 -10.54 9.61
CA ARG A 109 -12.44 -11.39 8.79
C ARG A 109 -11.72 -12.65 8.32
N ILE A 110 -10.49 -12.51 7.84
CA ILE A 110 -9.67 -13.65 7.44
C ILE A 110 -9.46 -14.60 8.62
N LEU A 111 -9.11 -14.08 9.80
CA LEU A 111 -8.92 -14.92 10.99
C LEU A 111 -10.23 -15.54 11.49
N ALA A 112 -11.37 -14.85 11.36
CA ALA A 112 -12.68 -15.37 11.75
C ALA A 112 -13.03 -16.62 10.94
N ASP A 113 -12.76 -16.62 9.64
CA ASP A 113 -13.02 -17.76 8.76
C ASP A 113 -12.19 -19.00 9.13
N TRP A 114 -11.02 -18.81 9.77
CA TRP A 114 -10.11 -19.89 10.15
C TRP A 114 -10.32 -20.38 11.59
N LEU A 115 -10.55 -19.46 12.52
CA LEU A 115 -10.57 -19.72 13.96
C LEU A 115 -11.99 -19.82 14.52
N GLY A 116 -13.02 -19.40 13.78
CA GLY A 116 -14.41 -19.44 14.19
C GLY A 116 -14.81 -18.42 15.27
N PHE A 117 -13.95 -17.45 15.59
CA PHE A 117 -14.27 -16.37 16.54
C PHE A 117 -14.93 -15.17 15.84
N PRO A 118 -15.73 -14.36 16.57
CA PRO A 118 -16.33 -13.15 16.01
C PRO A 118 -15.27 -12.13 15.53
N ALA A 119 -15.47 -11.58 14.33
CA ALA A 119 -14.52 -10.63 13.73
C ALA A 119 -14.26 -9.38 14.58
N TRP A 120 -15.24 -8.88 15.34
CA TRP A 120 -15.03 -7.71 16.21
C TRP A 120 -14.00 -8.01 17.32
N LEU A 121 -14.03 -9.23 17.89
CA LEU A 121 -13.12 -9.64 18.95
C LEU A 121 -11.71 -9.80 18.39
N LEU A 122 -11.58 -10.47 17.25
CA LEU A 122 -10.30 -10.65 16.56
C LEU A 122 -9.71 -9.30 16.12
N GLY A 123 -10.54 -8.36 15.67
CA GLY A 123 -10.13 -7.00 15.33
C GLY A 123 -9.59 -6.23 16.53
N LEU A 124 -10.26 -6.30 17.69
CA LEU A 124 -9.75 -5.69 18.93
C LEU A 124 -8.42 -6.30 19.38
N VAL A 125 -8.27 -7.62 19.28
CA VAL A 125 -7.03 -8.32 19.62
C VAL A 125 -5.90 -7.90 18.67
N LEU A 126 -6.13 -7.87 17.36
CA LEU A 126 -5.15 -7.40 16.37
C LEU A 126 -4.72 -5.96 16.63
N MET A 127 -5.67 -5.06 16.90
CA MET A 127 -5.39 -3.67 17.25
C MET A 127 -4.56 -3.58 18.53
N GLY A 128 -4.91 -4.32 19.58
CA GLY A 128 -4.17 -4.36 20.84
C GLY A 128 -2.73 -4.83 20.67
N ILE A 129 -2.52 -5.89 19.88
CA ILE A 129 -1.18 -6.41 19.56
C ILE A 129 -0.38 -5.35 18.77
N MET A 130 -0.98 -4.74 17.75
CA MET A 130 -0.34 -3.70 16.95
C MET A 130 0.03 -2.48 17.79
N THR A 131 -0.84 -2.04 18.70
CA THR A 131 -0.54 -0.96 19.64
C THR A 131 0.61 -1.35 20.56
N ALA A 132 0.62 -2.57 21.11
CA ALA A 132 1.70 -3.05 21.98
C ALA A 132 3.05 -3.07 21.23
N VAL A 133 3.09 -3.57 20.00
CA VAL A 133 4.31 -3.58 19.16
C VAL A 133 4.78 -2.16 18.85
N ASN A 134 3.86 -1.23 18.56
CA ASN A 134 4.19 0.18 18.32
C ASN A 134 4.78 0.88 19.55
N LEU A 135 4.48 0.41 20.76
CA LEU A 135 5.05 0.93 22.00
C LEU A 135 6.43 0.34 22.33
N MET A 136 6.89 -0.67 21.58
CA MET A 136 8.24 -1.24 21.71
C MET A 136 9.28 -0.40 20.95
N SER A 137 10.58 -0.71 21.09
CA SER A 137 11.64 0.08 20.44
C SER A 137 11.51 0.08 18.90
N ALA A 138 11.82 1.22 18.28
CA ALA A 138 11.76 1.41 16.82
C ALA A 138 12.60 0.39 16.03
N ARG A 139 13.66 -0.17 16.63
CA ARG A 139 14.44 -1.26 16.04
C ARG A 139 13.64 -2.55 15.96
N SER A 140 12.89 -2.89 17.01
CA SER A 140 12.04 -4.09 17.03
C SER A 140 10.96 -4.01 15.97
N TYR A 141 10.32 -2.84 15.84
CA TYR A 141 9.33 -2.58 14.79
C TYR A 141 9.91 -2.80 13.38
N GLY A 142 11.09 -2.22 13.10
CA GLY A 142 11.73 -2.36 11.79
C GLY A 142 12.08 -3.81 11.40
N GLU A 143 12.48 -4.64 12.36
CA GLU A 143 12.75 -6.06 12.11
C GLU A 143 11.45 -6.86 11.88
N PHE A 144 10.39 -6.59 12.65
CA PHE A 144 9.08 -7.21 12.39
C PHE A 144 8.59 -6.89 10.97
N GLU A 145 8.60 -5.61 10.61
CA GLU A 145 8.12 -5.17 9.30
C GLU A 145 8.93 -5.79 8.16
N PHE A 146 10.25 -5.91 8.33
CA PHE A 146 11.12 -6.58 7.36
C PHE A 146 10.68 -8.03 7.08
N TRP A 147 10.44 -8.82 8.13
CA TRP A 147 10.05 -10.22 7.97
C TRP A 147 8.63 -10.36 7.42
N PHE A 148 7.67 -9.58 7.93
CA PHE A 148 6.30 -9.61 7.43
C PHE A 148 6.22 -9.19 5.95
N ALA A 149 6.93 -8.13 5.55
CA ALA A 149 7.00 -7.71 4.16
C ALA A 149 7.67 -8.78 3.28
N SER A 150 8.72 -9.44 3.76
CA SER A 150 9.40 -10.53 3.02
C SER A 150 8.46 -11.71 2.75
N ILE A 151 7.68 -12.12 3.75
CA ILE A 151 6.68 -13.19 3.61
C ILE A 151 5.62 -12.80 2.58
N LYS A 152 5.10 -11.55 2.64
CA LYS A 152 4.12 -11.05 1.67
C LYS A 152 4.65 -11.10 0.24
N VAL A 153 5.87 -10.62 0.01
CA VAL A 153 6.50 -10.63 -1.32
C VAL A 153 6.69 -12.05 -1.83
N ALA A 154 7.21 -12.96 -1.00
CA ALA A 154 7.37 -14.37 -1.36
C ALA A 154 6.03 -15.02 -1.72
N ALA A 155 4.98 -14.76 -0.93
CA ALA A 155 3.63 -15.27 -1.19
C ALA A 155 3.08 -14.78 -2.53
N ILE A 156 3.29 -13.51 -2.89
CA ILE A 156 2.87 -12.95 -4.19
C ILE A 156 3.61 -13.64 -5.33
N ILE A 157 4.93 -13.83 -5.23
CA ILE A 157 5.73 -14.50 -6.27
C ILE A 157 5.23 -15.93 -6.49
N VAL A 158 5.03 -16.68 -5.41
CA VAL A 158 4.49 -18.05 -5.48
C VAL A 158 3.10 -18.06 -6.10
N PHE A 159 2.21 -17.16 -5.66
CA PHE A 159 0.86 -17.07 -6.20
C PHE A 159 0.85 -16.77 -7.70
N ILE A 160 1.66 -15.80 -8.16
CA ILE A 160 1.79 -15.46 -9.58
C ILE A 160 2.30 -16.66 -10.38
N ALA A 161 3.32 -17.36 -9.88
CA ALA A 161 3.85 -18.54 -10.57
C ALA A 161 2.80 -19.65 -10.70
N LEU A 162 2.05 -19.94 -9.64
CA LEU A 162 0.97 -20.93 -9.66
C LEU A 162 -0.18 -20.51 -10.58
N ALA A 163 -0.62 -19.25 -10.50
CA ALA A 163 -1.68 -18.71 -11.35
C ALA A 163 -1.27 -18.72 -12.83
N ALA A 164 -0.02 -18.36 -13.15
CA ALA A 164 0.50 -18.41 -14.51
C ALA A 164 0.60 -19.85 -15.03
N ALA A 165 1.08 -20.79 -14.21
CA ALA A 165 1.12 -22.20 -14.57
C ALA A 165 -0.29 -22.74 -14.88
N PHE A 166 -1.26 -22.43 -14.02
CA PHE A 166 -2.67 -22.75 -14.23
C PHE A 166 -3.22 -22.11 -15.51
N ALA A 167 -2.95 -20.83 -15.74
CA ALA A 167 -3.40 -20.11 -16.94
C ALA A 167 -2.81 -20.69 -18.24
N CYS A 168 -1.58 -21.20 -18.19
CA CYS A 168 -0.93 -21.93 -19.29
C CYS A 168 -1.45 -23.35 -19.49
N GLY A 169 -2.40 -23.81 -18.66
CA GLY A 169 -3.04 -25.12 -18.78
C GLY A 169 -2.46 -26.20 -17.86
N LEU A 170 -1.43 -25.90 -17.06
CA LEU A 170 -0.88 -26.87 -16.12
C LEU A 170 -1.89 -27.10 -14.99
N THR A 171 -2.37 -28.34 -14.83
CA THR A 171 -3.46 -28.73 -13.91
C THR A 171 -4.83 -28.11 -14.19
N ALA A 172 -4.98 -27.29 -15.24
CA ALA A 172 -6.27 -26.72 -15.62
C ALA A 172 -7.11 -27.80 -16.35
N PRO A 173 -8.36 -28.08 -15.89
CA PRO A 173 -9.18 -29.15 -16.47
C PRO A 173 -9.47 -28.99 -17.97
N THR A 174 -9.50 -27.75 -18.45
CA THR A 174 -9.91 -27.39 -19.82
C THR A 174 -8.77 -26.82 -20.66
N GLY A 175 -7.52 -26.97 -20.22
CA GLY A 175 -6.35 -26.37 -20.88
C GLY A 175 -6.19 -24.87 -20.59
N PRO A 176 -5.46 -24.12 -21.43
CA PRO A 176 -5.13 -22.72 -21.19
C PRO A 176 -6.37 -21.83 -20.97
N THR A 177 -6.35 -20.97 -19.95
CA THR A 177 -7.53 -20.20 -19.50
C THR A 177 -7.51 -18.74 -19.92
N PHE A 178 -6.61 -18.32 -20.82
CA PHE A 178 -6.49 -16.93 -21.26
C PHE A 178 -7.75 -16.39 -21.95
N SER A 179 -8.60 -17.27 -22.49
CA SER A 179 -9.90 -16.90 -23.05
C SER A 179 -10.80 -16.21 -22.03
N ASN A 180 -10.65 -16.47 -20.73
CA ASN A 180 -11.43 -15.81 -19.67
C ASN A 180 -11.24 -14.29 -19.63
N LEU A 181 -10.15 -13.76 -20.20
CA LEU A 181 -9.91 -12.31 -20.29
C LEU A 181 -10.88 -11.60 -21.23
N THR A 182 -11.53 -12.32 -22.15
CA THR A 182 -12.44 -11.73 -23.15
C THR A 182 -13.76 -12.48 -23.31
N ALA A 183 -13.88 -13.70 -22.77
CA ALA A 183 -15.06 -14.56 -22.92
C ALA A 183 -16.35 -13.96 -22.31
N TYR A 184 -16.24 -13.08 -21.31
CA TYR A 184 -17.37 -12.52 -20.56
C TYR A 184 -17.70 -11.08 -20.98
N GLY A 185 -17.93 -10.85 -22.28
CA GLY A 185 -18.27 -9.53 -22.82
C GLY A 185 -17.05 -8.67 -23.22
N GLY A 186 -15.91 -9.30 -23.50
CA GLY A 186 -14.67 -8.64 -23.88
C GLY A 186 -13.77 -8.28 -22.71
N PHE A 187 -12.70 -7.54 -22.98
CA PHE A 187 -11.69 -7.15 -21.98
C PHE A 187 -12.22 -6.09 -21.00
N SER A 188 -13.08 -5.19 -21.47
CA SER A 188 -13.70 -4.13 -20.67
C SER A 188 -15.24 -4.21 -20.75
N PRO A 189 -15.85 -5.27 -20.18
CA PRO A 189 -17.28 -5.51 -20.31
C PRO A 189 -18.14 -4.45 -19.61
N LYS A 190 -17.55 -3.72 -18.65
CA LYS A 190 -18.20 -2.65 -17.88
C LYS A 190 -17.89 -1.24 -18.40
N GLY A 191 -17.14 -1.15 -19.50
CA GLY A 191 -16.80 0.11 -20.15
C GLY A 191 -15.69 0.91 -19.46
N PHE A 192 -15.25 1.96 -20.15
CA PHE A 192 -14.11 2.78 -19.72
C PHE A 192 -14.36 3.55 -18.41
N LEU A 193 -15.61 3.97 -18.15
CA LEU A 193 -15.93 4.67 -16.91
C LEU A 193 -15.70 3.79 -15.68
N ALA A 194 -15.95 2.47 -15.78
CA ALA A 194 -15.62 1.52 -14.72
C ALA A 194 -14.10 1.41 -14.49
N VAL A 195 -13.29 1.55 -15.53
CA VAL A 195 -11.81 1.60 -15.41
C VAL A 195 -11.38 2.83 -14.61
N LEU A 196 -11.95 3.99 -14.91
CA LEU A 196 -11.65 5.23 -14.16
C LEU A 196 -12.12 5.14 -12.70
N ALA A 197 -13.33 4.64 -12.46
CA ALA A 197 -13.84 4.42 -11.10
C ALA A 197 -12.98 3.37 -10.34
N GLY A 198 -12.54 2.33 -11.04
CA GLY A 198 -11.61 1.33 -10.52
C GLY A 198 -10.28 1.94 -10.09
N ALA A 199 -9.78 2.96 -10.80
CA ALA A 199 -8.53 3.63 -10.46
C ALA A 199 -8.60 4.29 -9.06
N VAL A 200 -9.77 4.83 -8.67
CA VAL A 200 -10.02 5.37 -7.33
C VAL A 200 -9.98 4.28 -6.27
N THR A 201 -10.55 3.11 -6.54
CA THR A 201 -10.53 1.97 -5.61
C THR A 201 -9.10 1.42 -5.47
N VAL A 202 -8.39 1.30 -6.57
CA VAL A 202 -6.98 0.86 -6.61
C VAL A 202 -6.05 1.86 -5.93
N TYR A 203 -6.36 3.16 -5.97
CA TYR A 203 -5.58 4.17 -5.25
C TYR A 203 -5.52 3.87 -3.76
N PHE A 204 -6.63 3.49 -3.15
CA PHE A 204 -6.65 3.06 -1.75
C PHE A 204 -5.64 1.93 -1.47
N SER A 205 -5.51 0.97 -2.39
CA SER A 205 -4.55 -0.14 -2.31
C SER A 205 -3.08 0.27 -2.45
N LEU A 206 -2.77 1.48 -2.92
CA LEU A 206 -1.40 1.97 -3.15
C LEU A 206 -0.99 3.09 -2.18
N THR A 207 -1.82 3.41 -1.20
CA THR A 207 -1.62 4.54 -0.28
C THR A 207 -0.35 4.45 0.58
N GLY A 208 0.13 3.24 0.88
CA GLY A 208 1.36 3.07 1.65
C GLY A 208 2.65 3.44 0.90
N ALA A 209 2.57 3.78 -0.40
CA ALA A 209 3.72 4.30 -1.15
C ALA A 209 4.32 5.54 -0.49
N GLU A 210 3.49 6.44 0.05
CA GLU A 210 3.92 7.68 0.69
C GLU A 210 4.75 7.46 1.98
N ILE A 211 4.55 6.34 2.68
CA ILE A 211 5.35 6.02 3.87
C ILE A 211 6.84 5.94 3.51
N THR A 212 7.14 5.52 2.28
CA THR A 212 8.50 5.49 1.71
C THR A 212 9.14 6.87 1.70
N THR A 213 8.43 7.93 1.31
CA THR A 213 9.02 9.29 1.22
C THR A 213 9.25 9.87 2.61
N ILE A 214 8.35 9.60 3.56
CA ILE A 214 8.53 10.01 4.96
C ILE A 214 9.71 9.24 5.59
N ALA A 215 9.75 7.91 5.45
CA ALA A 215 10.85 7.08 5.96
C ALA A 215 12.20 7.41 5.29
N ALA A 216 12.20 7.77 4.00
CA ALA A 216 13.39 8.22 3.29
C ALA A 216 13.88 9.58 3.81
N ALA A 217 12.98 10.50 4.16
CA ALA A 217 13.32 11.79 4.77
C ALA A 217 14.00 11.64 6.14
N GLU A 218 13.69 10.56 6.87
CA GLU A 218 14.33 10.22 8.16
C GLU A 218 15.60 9.36 8.02
N SER A 219 15.97 8.97 6.79
CA SER A 219 17.14 8.13 6.55
C SER A 219 18.46 8.89 6.71
N GLN A 220 19.56 8.15 6.87
CA GLN A 220 20.90 8.74 6.93
C GLN A 220 21.31 9.45 5.62
N GLN A 221 20.65 9.16 4.48
CA GLN A 221 20.92 9.75 3.16
C GLN A 221 19.62 10.05 2.40
N PRO A 222 18.84 11.07 2.82
CA PRO A 222 17.50 11.34 2.28
C PRO A 222 17.48 11.54 0.77
N ALA A 223 18.43 12.33 0.23
CA ALA A 223 18.52 12.63 -1.19
C ALA A 223 18.76 11.39 -2.07
N ARG A 224 19.51 10.38 -1.57
CA ARG A 224 19.76 9.13 -2.31
C ARG A 224 18.65 8.11 -2.14
N ALA A 225 17.98 8.10 -0.98
CA ALA A 225 16.87 7.21 -0.69
C ALA A 225 15.59 7.61 -1.46
N VAL A 226 15.37 8.90 -1.69
CA VAL A 226 14.22 9.43 -2.46
C VAL A 226 14.42 9.33 -3.98
N ALA A 227 15.67 9.33 -4.46
CA ALA A 227 15.99 9.30 -5.90
C ALA A 227 16.00 7.88 -6.52
N ARG A 228 15.83 6.82 -5.73
CA ARG A 228 15.79 5.42 -6.16
C ARG A 228 14.38 4.85 -5.99
#